data_AF-A0A672UWY5-F1
#
_entry.id   AF-A0A672UWY5-F1
#
_cell.length_a   1.000
_cell.length_b   1.000
_cell.length_c   1.000
_cell.angle_alpha   90.00
_cell.angle_beta   90.00
_cell.angle_gamma   90.00
#
_symmetry.space_group_name_H-M   'P 1'
#
loop_
_entity.id
_entity.type
_entity.pdbx_description
1 polymer ?
#
loop_
_entity_poly.entity_id
_entity_poly.type
_entity_poly.pdbx_seq_one_letter_code
_entity_poly.pdbx_strand_id
1 'polypeptide(L)' 'TTISGHRCLPWNSDLLYQELHVDSVEKAVQLGLGPFSYCRNPDDDEKPWCYIMKDNSLSWEYCDIPSCGM' A
#
# COMPACT_ATOMS: atom_id res chain seq x y z
N THR A 1 10.44 -0.03 -0.38
CA THR A 1 10.32 1.01 0.66
C THR A 1 9.69 2.23 0.04
N THR A 2 9.23 3.17 0.85
CA THR A 2 8.69 4.44 0.34
C THR A 2 9.82 5.36 -0.14
N ILE A 3 9.48 6.47 -0.81
CA ILE A 3 10.44 7.47 -1.29
C ILE A 3 11.31 8.02 -0.15
N SER A 4 10.73 8.28 1.02
CA SER A 4 11.49 8.71 2.21
C SER A 4 12.09 7.55 3.02
N GLY A 5 12.00 6.31 2.53
CA GLY A 5 12.64 5.14 3.14
C GLY A 5 11.81 4.44 4.22
N HIS A 6 10.53 4.80 4.39
CA HIS A 6 9.65 4.11 5.34
C HIS A 6 9.32 2.68 4.87
N ARG A 7 9.02 1.83 5.85
CA ARG A 7 8.55 0.47 5.64
C ARG A 7 7.03 0.46 5.53
N CYS A 8 6.54 -0.18 4.47
CA CYS A 8 5.13 -0.41 4.27
C CYS A 8 4.54 -1.30 5.38
N LEU A 9 3.29 -1.03 5.73
CA LEU A 9 2.45 -1.94 6.49
C LEU A 9 1.91 -3.05 5.57
N PRO A 10 1.64 -4.25 6.09
CA PRO A 10 0.85 -5.26 5.39
C PRO A 10 -0.55 -4.74 5.09
N TRP A 11 -1.08 -5.04 3.90
CA TRP A 11 -2.41 -4.59 3.49
C TRP A 11 -3.56 -5.23 4.30
N ASN A 12 -3.31 -6.34 4.98
CA ASN A 12 -4.26 -6.95 5.90
C ASN A 12 -4.06 -6.51 7.37
N SER A 13 -3.29 -5.45 7.63
CA SER A 13 -3.08 -4.94 8.98
C SER A 13 -4.38 -4.39 9.56
N ASP A 14 -4.70 -4.78 10.81
CA ASP A 14 -5.88 -4.28 11.53
C ASP A 14 -5.89 -2.75 11.68
N LEU A 15 -4.71 -2.12 11.63
CA LEU A 15 -4.58 -0.66 11.66
C LEU A 15 -5.23 0.03 10.46
N LEU A 16 -5.44 -0.70 9.36
CA LEU A 16 -6.01 -0.17 8.12
C LEU A 16 -7.53 -0.31 8.05
N TYR A 17 -8.18 -0.86 9.08
CA TYR A 17 -9.62 -1.14 9.06
C TYR A 17 -10.50 0.07 8.69
N GLN A 18 -10.07 1.29 9.03
CA GLN A 18 -10.79 2.53 8.71
C GLN A 18 -10.40 3.16 7.38
N GLU A 19 -9.22 2.85 6.84
CA GLU A 19 -8.68 3.52 5.64
C GLU A 19 -8.81 2.64 4.40
N LEU A 20 -8.69 1.31 4.55
CA LEU A 20 -8.73 0.37 3.44
C LEU A 20 -10.11 -0.27 3.34
N HIS A 21 -10.87 0.14 2.32
CA HIS A 21 -12.17 -0.44 2.00
C HIS A 21 -12.12 -1.13 0.63
N VAL A 22 -12.29 -2.44 0.65
CA VAL A 22 -12.38 -3.27 -0.56
C VAL A 22 -13.70 -4.03 -0.53
N ASP A 23 -14.43 -3.98 -1.64
CA ASP A 23 -15.80 -4.51 -1.74
C ASP A 23 -15.89 -6.03 -1.46
N SER A 24 -14.82 -6.77 -1.75
CA SER A 24 -14.76 -8.22 -1.55
C SER A 24 -13.33 -8.74 -1.38
N VAL A 25 -13.21 -9.91 -0.77
CA VAL A 25 -11.92 -10.64 -0.66
C VAL A 25 -11.37 -10.98 -2.03
N GLU A 26 -12.23 -11.34 -3.00
CA GLU A 26 -11.80 -11.64 -4.36
C GLU A 26 -11.17 -10.42 -5.04
N LYS A 27 -11.79 -9.24 -4.88
CA LYS A 27 -11.23 -7.98 -5.39
C LYS A 27 -9.91 -7.63 -4.71
N ALA A 28 -9.80 -7.86 -3.40
CA ALA A 28 -8.54 -7.66 -2.68
C ALA A 28 -7.41 -8.55 -3.23
N VAL A 29 -7.70 -9.83 -3.49
CA VAL A 29 -6.74 -10.77 -4.09
C VAL A 29 -6.34 -10.35 -5.50
N GLN A 30 -7.30 -9.92 -6.34
CA GLN A 30 -7.02 -9.43 -7.69
C GLN A 30 -6.13 -8.18 -7.68
N LEU A 31 -6.33 -7.27 -6.72
CA LEU A 31 -5.51 -6.08 -6.50
C LEU A 31 -4.17 -6.40 -5.80
N GLY A 32 -3.95 -7.65 -5.41
CA GLY A 32 -2.74 -8.09 -4.71
C GLY A 32 -2.60 -7.53 -3.28
N LEU A 33 -3.73 -7.22 -2.63
CA LEU A 33 -3.84 -6.74 -1.26
C LEU A 33 -3.98 -7.95 -0.32
N GLY A 34 -3.01 -8.16 0.58
CA GLY A 34 -2.99 -9.32 1.46
C GLY A 34 -1.95 -9.21 2.58
N PRO A 35 -1.42 -10.34 3.10
CA PRO A 35 -0.52 -10.39 4.24
C PRO A 35 0.90 -9.87 3.97
N PHE A 36 1.09 -9.15 2.87
CA PHE A 36 2.39 -8.67 2.41
C PHE A 36 2.44 -7.15 2.45
N SER A 37 3.64 -6.61 2.71
CA SER A 37 3.92 -5.19 2.78
C SER A 37 4.52 -4.66 1.45
N TYR A 38 3.98 -5.11 0.32
CA TYR A 38 4.46 -4.68 -1.00
C TYR A 38 3.67 -3.47 -1.49
N CYS A 39 4.34 -2.55 -2.17
CA CYS A 39 3.66 -1.41 -2.78
C CYS A 39 2.67 -1.85 -3.85
N ARG A 40 1.50 -1.23 -3.89
CA ARG A 40 0.44 -1.50 -4.84
C ARG A 40 -0.19 -0.18 -5.29
N ASN A 41 -0.89 -0.26 -6.40
CA ASN A 41 -1.70 0.84 -6.92
C ASN A 41 -3.12 0.32 -7.13
N PRO A 42 -3.90 0.15 -6.06
CA PRO A 42 -5.24 -0.44 -6.16
C PRO A 42 -6.30 0.52 -6.71
N ASP A 43 -6.01 1.82 -6.70
CA ASP A 43 -6.90 2.94 -6.98
C ASP A 43 -6.57 3.70 -8.28
N ASP A 44 -5.63 3.16 -9.07
CA ASP A 44 -5.17 3.74 -10.35
C ASP A 44 -4.56 5.15 -10.20
N ASP A 45 -3.84 5.37 -9.08
CA ASP A 45 -3.04 6.56 -8.81
C ASP A 45 -1.79 6.62 -9.72
N GLU A 46 -1.01 7.70 -9.64
CA GLU A 46 0.15 7.93 -10.50
C GLU A 46 1.25 6.86 -10.34
N LYS A 47 1.42 6.35 -9.11
CA LYS A 47 2.49 5.41 -8.75
C LYS A 47 2.04 4.44 -7.67
N PRO A 48 2.65 3.24 -7.56
CA PRO A 48 2.39 2.38 -6.43
C PRO A 48 2.76 3.04 -5.11
N TRP A 49 1.91 2.87 -4.12
CA TRP A 49 2.06 3.40 -2.78
C TRP A 49 1.80 2.31 -1.74
N CYS A 50 1.98 2.65 -0.47
CA CYS A 50 1.58 1.80 0.64
C CYS A 50 1.31 2.63 1.89
N TYR A 51 0.58 2.04 2.84
CA TYR A 51 0.43 2.62 4.17
C TYR A 51 1.70 2.49 4.99
N ILE A 52 1.97 3.48 5.84
CA ILE A 52 3.12 3.55 6.73
C ILE A 52 2.70 4.04 8.12
N MET A 53 3.52 3.72 9.12
CA MET A 53 3.46 4.38 10.43
C MET A 53 4.50 5.48 10.47
N LYS A 54 4.04 6.73 10.60
CA LYS A 54 4.88 7.92 10.72
C LYS A 54 4.55 8.64 12.02
N ASP A 55 5.53 8.87 12.89
CA ASP A 55 5.35 9.56 14.17
C ASP A 55 4.17 9.02 15.01
N ASN A 56 4.03 7.69 15.05
CA ASN A 56 2.95 6.99 15.74
C ASN A 56 1.53 7.29 15.20
N SER A 57 1.45 7.76 13.96
CA SER A 57 0.21 7.99 13.21
C SER A 57 0.21 7.19 11.92
N LEU A 58 -0.98 6.73 11.51
CA LEU A 58 -1.17 6.08 10.23
C LEU A 58 -1.12 7.12 9.11
N SER A 59 -0.36 6.81 8.06
CA SER A 59 -0.27 7.64 6.86
C SER A 59 -0.04 6.73 5.65
N TRP A 60 0.12 7.32 4.47
CA TRP A 60 0.48 6.62 3.25
C TRP A 60 1.56 7.39 2.51
N GLU A 61 2.34 6.69 1.69
CA GLU A 61 3.37 7.33 0.88
C GLU A 61 3.64 6.52 -0.39
N TYR A 62 4.01 7.22 -1.46
CA TYR A 62 4.49 6.60 -2.69
C TYR A 62 5.76 5.79 -2.47
N CYS A 63 5.87 4.73 -3.27
CA CYS A 63 7.03 3.88 -3.27
C CYS A 63 8.08 4.32 -4.28
N ASP A 64 9.34 4.12 -3.89
CA ASP A 64 10.49 4.29 -4.78
C ASP A 64 10.63 3.05 -5.65
N ILE A 65 9.75 2.93 -6.64
CA ILE A 65 9.78 1.85 -7.63
C ILE A 65 10.25 2.45 -8.95
N PRO A 66 11.39 1.98 -9.51
CA PRO A 66 11.84 2.44 -10.81
C PRO A 66 10.81 2.04 -11.87
N SER A 67 10.46 2.98 -12.74
CA SER A 67 9.67 2.66 -13.93
C SER A 67 10.45 1.66 -14.77
N CYS A 68 9.79 0.63 -15.27
CA CYS A 68 10.38 -0.21 -16.29
C CYS A 68 10.68 0.68 -17.51
N GLY A 69 11.96 0.84 -17.84
CA GLY A 69 12.37 1.53 -19.06
C GLY A 69 11.86 0.79 -20.29
N MET A 70 11.62 1.53 -21.38
CA MET A 70 11.42 0.93 -22.70
C MET A 70 12.68 0.23 -23.19
#